data_AF-A0A9D0VDV3-F1
#
_entry.id   AF-A0A9D0VDV3-F1
#
_cell.length_a   1.000
_cell.length_b   1.000
_cell.length_c   1.000
_cell.angle_alpha   90.00
_cell.angle_beta   90.00
_cell.angle_gamma   90.00
#
_symmetry.space_group_name_H-M   'P 1'
#
loop_
_entity.id
_entity.type
_entity.pdbx_description
1 polymer ?
#
loop_
_entity_poly.entity_id
_entity_poly.type
_entity_poly.pdbx_seq_one_letter_code
_entity_poly.pdbx_strand_id
1 'polypeptide(L)'
;MSTPPGSAPPGSAPPSPAPPGSAPPGSAPPSPAPPGSAPRGNPAWAELIQLVPILILAAPFVLEGQVDLAAAGSMFWIAAALTVPVALLVRIRGHRANPILIGTGLWLWIGAVAFWVPIEALTALYARIQAAGLFICALGVGIVATLASDAGYIGCPHPDRAWVRRTSLALLGLTVGVVAWSLWMRHDVRLGGGLPFIVLNVARRIAIARARS
;
A
#
# COMPACT_ATOMS: atom_id res chain seq x y z
N MET A 1 1.96 10.05 114.52
CA MET A 1 1.97 8.74 113.81
C MET A 1 1.33 8.95 112.45
N SER A 2 1.86 8.25 111.44
CA SER A 2 1.47 8.21 110.01
C SER A 2 2.19 9.20 109.06
N THR A 3 3.34 8.76 108.51
CA THR A 3 3.74 8.98 107.09
C THR A 3 2.85 8.07 106.20
N PRO A 4 2.82 8.11 104.83
CA PRO A 4 3.73 8.67 103.79
C PRO A 4 2.90 9.29 102.59
N PRO A 5 3.25 9.25 101.27
CA PRO A 5 4.50 9.01 100.54
C PRO A 5 4.90 10.09 99.50
N GLY A 6 6.14 10.01 99.02
CA GLY A 6 6.71 10.89 98.01
C GLY A 6 6.26 10.60 96.58
N SER A 7 6.57 11.53 95.67
CA SER A 7 6.43 11.37 94.22
C SER A 7 7.54 12.17 93.53
N ALA A 8 8.28 11.48 92.64
CA ALA A 8 9.44 11.95 91.88
C ALA A 8 9.08 12.96 90.77
N PRO A 9 10.04 13.74 90.25
CA PRO A 9 9.79 14.74 89.21
C PRO A 9 9.71 14.12 87.81
N PRO A 10 8.81 14.59 86.93
CA PRO A 10 8.82 14.18 85.52
C PRO A 10 9.90 14.96 84.75
N GLY A 11 10.98 14.26 84.39
CA GLY A 11 11.96 14.74 83.42
C GLY A 11 11.35 14.75 82.02
N SER A 12 11.28 15.94 81.41
CA SER A 12 10.87 16.11 80.01
C SER A 12 12.14 16.19 79.15
N ALA A 13 12.44 15.14 78.39
CA ALA A 13 13.49 15.19 77.37
C ALA A 13 12.99 15.97 76.14
N PRO A 14 13.79 16.87 75.54
CA PRO A 14 13.40 17.53 74.30
C PRO A 14 13.48 16.56 73.11
N PRO A 15 12.59 16.67 72.11
CA PRO A 15 12.66 15.86 70.89
C PRO A 15 13.83 16.34 70.01
N SER A 16 14.70 15.43 69.59
CA SER A 16 15.70 15.66 68.55
C SER A 16 15.02 15.88 67.19
N PRO A 17 15.43 16.87 66.37
CA PRO A 17 14.95 17.01 65.00
C PRO A 17 15.63 15.99 64.09
N ALA A 18 14.85 15.34 63.23
CA ALA A 18 15.34 14.45 62.18
C ALA A 18 16.13 15.24 61.10
N PRO A 19 17.17 14.65 60.47
CA PRO A 19 17.91 15.34 59.43
C PRO A 19 17.11 15.44 58.12
N PRO A 20 17.24 16.54 57.35
CA PRO A 20 16.62 16.66 56.04
C PRO A 20 17.36 15.76 55.04
N GLY A 21 16.69 14.71 54.58
CA GLY A 21 17.16 13.88 53.48
C GLY A 21 17.05 14.64 52.15
N SER A 22 18.18 15.15 51.67
CA SER A 22 18.33 15.61 50.29
C SER A 22 18.30 14.42 49.33
N ALA A 23 17.19 14.22 48.63
CA ALA A 23 17.09 13.27 47.53
C ALA A 23 17.96 13.76 46.34
N PRO A 24 18.72 12.88 45.65
CA PRO A 24 19.48 13.28 44.48
C PRO A 24 18.54 13.62 43.31
N PRO A 25 18.90 14.56 42.42
CA PRO A 25 18.16 14.79 41.20
C PRO A 25 18.33 13.57 40.29
N GLY A 26 17.29 12.74 40.24
CA GLY A 26 17.21 11.64 39.28
C GLY A 26 17.06 12.20 37.88
N SER A 27 18.19 12.30 37.17
CA SER A 27 18.23 12.44 35.72
C SER A 27 17.62 11.19 35.10
N ALA A 28 16.28 11.16 34.96
CA ALA A 28 15.63 10.12 34.18
C ALA A 28 16.17 10.22 32.74
N PRO A 29 16.85 9.19 32.21
CA PRO A 29 17.27 9.22 30.82
C PRO A 29 16.02 9.32 29.94
N PRO A 30 16.04 10.12 28.86
CA PRO A 30 14.93 10.17 27.93
C PRO A 30 14.66 8.76 27.43
N SER A 31 13.43 8.28 27.62
CA SER A 31 13.01 6.99 27.07
C SER A 31 13.33 7.00 25.57
N PRO A 32 14.06 5.99 25.05
CA PRO A 32 14.27 5.90 23.61
C PRO A 32 12.90 5.81 22.96
N ALA A 33 12.60 6.76 22.08
CA ALA A 33 11.40 6.71 21.26
C ALA A 33 11.32 5.32 20.60
N PRO A 34 10.16 4.65 20.62
CA PRO A 34 10.04 3.35 19.97
C PRO A 34 10.50 3.50 18.53
N PRO A 35 11.36 2.60 18.01
CA PRO A 35 11.91 2.75 16.68
C PRO A 35 10.75 2.80 15.69
N GLY A 36 10.49 4.01 15.18
CA GLY A 36 9.58 4.23 14.09
C GLY A 36 10.07 3.36 12.95
N SER A 37 9.36 2.26 12.71
CA SER A 37 9.74 1.29 11.68
C SER A 37 9.67 2.06 10.37
N ALA A 38 10.84 2.34 9.79
CA ALA A 38 10.94 3.06 8.52
C ALA A 38 9.94 2.48 7.51
N PRO A 39 9.32 3.31 6.65
CA PRO A 39 8.38 2.89 5.61
C PRO A 39 8.88 1.67 4.80
N ARG A 40 8.49 0.46 5.23
CA ARG A 40 8.83 -0.78 4.53
C ARG A 40 7.85 -0.98 3.38
N GLY A 41 8.22 -0.44 2.22
CA GLY A 41 7.67 -0.89 0.94
C GLY A 41 7.91 -2.38 0.70
N ASN A 42 7.07 -3.01 -0.13
CA ASN A 42 7.14 -4.44 -0.42
C ASN A 42 8.48 -4.87 -1.03
N PRO A 43 8.93 -6.11 -0.77
CA PRO A 43 10.05 -6.69 -1.50
C PRO A 43 9.69 -6.91 -2.98
N ALA A 44 10.70 -6.90 -3.84
CA ALA A 44 10.50 -6.99 -5.29
C ALA A 44 9.73 -8.26 -5.71
N TRP A 45 10.00 -9.40 -5.06
CA TRP A 45 9.34 -10.68 -5.35
C TRP A 45 7.83 -10.65 -5.10
N ALA A 46 7.36 -9.92 -4.07
CA ALA A 46 5.94 -9.84 -3.75
C ALA A 46 5.16 -9.08 -4.81
N GLU A 47 5.80 -8.11 -5.47
CA GLU A 47 5.23 -7.43 -6.62
C GLU A 47 5.31 -8.28 -7.89
N LEU A 48 6.39 -9.05 -8.10
CA LEU A 48 6.50 -9.97 -9.23
C LEU A 48 5.40 -11.04 -9.21
N ILE A 49 5.09 -11.60 -8.04
CA ILE A 49 3.99 -12.57 -7.90
C ILE A 49 2.63 -11.93 -8.27
N GLN A 50 2.42 -10.65 -7.95
CA GLN A 50 1.21 -9.93 -8.33
C GLN A 50 1.10 -9.65 -9.83
N LEU A 51 2.21 -9.75 -10.59
CA LEU A 51 2.20 -9.65 -12.05
C LEU A 51 1.78 -10.93 -12.75
N VAL A 52 1.83 -12.09 -12.07
CA VAL A 52 1.58 -13.39 -12.69
C VAL A 52 0.24 -13.45 -13.44
N PRO A 53 -0.91 -13.00 -12.88
CA PRO A 53 -2.17 -12.97 -13.60
C PRO A 53 -2.10 -12.19 -14.92
N ILE A 54 -1.40 -11.05 -14.90
CA ILE A 54 -1.25 -10.15 -16.03
C ILE A 54 -0.36 -10.80 -17.09
N LEU A 55 0.74 -11.41 -16.68
CA LEU A 55 1.68 -12.08 -17.57
C LEU A 55 1.05 -13.29 -18.26
N ILE A 56 0.21 -14.06 -17.56
CA ILE A 56 -0.54 -15.18 -18.15
C ILE A 56 -1.45 -14.67 -19.27
N LEU A 57 -2.18 -13.58 -19.03
CA LEU A 57 -3.03 -12.98 -20.06
C LEU A 57 -2.20 -12.38 -21.21
N ALA A 58 -1.12 -11.66 -20.88
CA ALA A 58 -0.34 -10.90 -21.86
C ALA A 58 0.58 -11.78 -22.73
N ALA A 59 1.05 -12.92 -22.23
CA ALA A 59 1.98 -13.81 -22.92
C ALA A 59 1.57 -14.18 -24.36
N PRO A 60 0.34 -14.70 -24.63
CA PRO A 60 -0.06 -15.05 -25.99
C PRO A 60 -0.04 -13.84 -26.92
N PHE A 61 -0.58 -12.69 -26.47
CA PHE A 61 -0.64 -11.47 -27.27
C PHE A 61 0.75 -10.91 -27.62
N VAL A 62 1.71 -11.04 -26.71
CA VAL A 62 3.08 -10.55 -26.93
C VAL A 62 3.86 -11.44 -27.89
N LEU A 63 3.63 -12.76 -27.83
CA LEU A 63 4.28 -13.77 -28.66
C LEU A 63 3.71 -13.81 -30.08
N GLU A 64 2.39 -13.79 -30.21
CA GLU A 64 1.69 -13.92 -31.49
C GLU A 64 1.53 -12.56 -32.21
N GLY A 65 1.63 -11.44 -31.48
CA GLY A 65 1.51 -10.10 -32.03
C GLY A 65 0.10 -9.72 -32.50
N GLN A 66 -0.89 -10.60 -32.31
CA GLN A 66 -2.30 -10.35 -32.60
C GLN A 66 -3.16 -10.60 -31.35
N VAL A 67 -4.27 -9.87 -31.26
CA VAL A 67 -5.25 -10.01 -30.18
C VAL A 67 -6.42 -10.85 -30.68
N ASP A 68 -6.35 -12.17 -30.47
CA ASP A 68 -7.52 -13.03 -30.66
C ASP A 68 -8.46 -12.89 -29.45
N LEU A 69 -9.52 -12.09 -29.62
CA LEU A 69 -10.52 -11.84 -28.59
C LEU A 69 -11.38 -13.07 -28.28
N ALA A 70 -11.49 -14.03 -29.20
CA ALA A 70 -12.25 -15.26 -28.97
C ALA A 70 -11.49 -16.20 -28.02
N ALA A 71 -10.18 -16.32 -28.19
CA ALA A 71 -9.31 -17.02 -27.25
C ALA A 71 -9.10 -16.24 -25.93
N ALA A 72 -9.26 -14.91 -25.96
CA ALA A 72 -9.05 -14.05 -24.80
C ALA A 72 -10.05 -14.31 -23.65
N GLY A 73 -11.28 -14.73 -23.95
CA GLY A 73 -12.34 -14.87 -22.94
C GLY A 73 -12.00 -15.85 -21.81
N SER A 74 -11.48 -17.03 -22.16
CA SER A 74 -11.02 -18.03 -21.18
C SER A 74 -9.77 -17.55 -20.42
N MET A 75 -8.86 -16.86 -21.10
CA MET A 75 -7.65 -16.30 -20.50
C MET A 75 -7.97 -15.17 -19.50
N PHE A 76 -8.98 -14.34 -19.77
CA PHE A 76 -9.47 -13.34 -18.83
C PHE A 76 -9.99 -13.99 -17.54
N TRP A 77 -10.75 -15.07 -17.65
CA TRP A 77 -11.23 -15.81 -16.49
C TRP A 77 -10.10 -16.43 -15.67
N ILE A 78 -9.15 -17.11 -16.32
CA ILE A 78 -8.00 -17.72 -15.65
C ILE A 78 -7.18 -16.64 -14.93
N ALA A 79 -6.87 -15.54 -15.62
CA ALA A 79 -6.12 -14.43 -15.04
C ALA A 79 -6.88 -13.79 -13.88
N ALA A 80 -8.17 -13.48 -14.04
CA ALA A 80 -9.01 -12.90 -12.99
C ALA A 80 -9.10 -13.82 -11.77
N ALA A 81 -9.36 -15.11 -11.96
CA ALA A 81 -9.40 -16.09 -10.88
C ALA A 81 -8.08 -16.17 -10.11
N LEU A 82 -6.94 -16.09 -10.82
CA LEU A 82 -5.61 -16.13 -10.20
C LEU A 82 -5.29 -14.89 -9.36
N THR A 83 -5.97 -13.76 -9.57
CA THR A 83 -5.78 -12.58 -8.71
C THR A 83 -6.12 -12.85 -7.25
N VAL A 84 -7.06 -13.76 -6.98
CA VAL A 84 -7.53 -14.10 -5.63
C VAL A 84 -6.46 -14.84 -4.80
N PRO A 85 -5.94 -16.01 -5.22
CA PRO A 85 -4.90 -16.71 -4.47
C PRO A 85 -3.60 -15.89 -4.40
N VAL A 86 -3.28 -15.10 -5.42
CA VAL A 86 -2.13 -14.19 -5.42
C VAL A 86 -2.29 -13.09 -4.37
N ALA A 87 -3.45 -12.41 -4.34
CA ALA A 87 -3.74 -11.39 -3.33
C ALA A 87 -3.74 -11.98 -1.91
N LEU A 88 -4.30 -13.19 -1.76
CA LEU A 88 -4.31 -13.91 -0.49
C LEU A 88 -2.89 -14.27 -0.03
N LEU A 89 -2.04 -14.79 -0.92
CA LEU A 89 -0.64 -15.12 -0.61
C LEU A 89 0.14 -13.88 -0.15
N VAL A 90 -0.01 -12.76 -0.85
CA VAL A 90 0.61 -11.48 -0.49
C VAL A 90 0.13 -11.02 0.90
N ARG A 91 -1.17 -11.12 1.16
CA ARG A 91 -1.78 -10.77 2.45
C ARG A 91 -1.28 -11.66 3.59
N ILE A 92 -1.25 -12.98 3.39
CA ILE A 92 -0.79 -13.97 4.39
C ILE A 92 0.69 -13.73 4.73
N ARG A 93 1.51 -13.32 3.76
CA ARG A 93 2.92 -12.97 3.98
C ARG A 93 3.14 -11.59 4.61
N GLY A 94 2.07 -10.89 5.02
CA GLY A 94 2.16 -9.59 5.66
C GLY A 94 2.57 -8.45 4.73
N HIS A 95 2.51 -8.67 3.41
CA HIS A 95 2.81 -7.66 2.41
C HIS A 95 1.54 -6.90 2.00
N ARG A 96 1.72 -5.69 1.46
CA ARG A 96 0.59 -4.88 0.98
C ARG A 96 0.33 -5.17 -0.50
N ALA A 97 -0.92 -5.03 -0.93
CA ALA A 97 -1.22 -5.08 -2.35
C ALA A 97 -0.74 -3.80 -3.04
N ASN A 98 -0.17 -3.92 -4.24
CA ASN A 98 0.18 -2.77 -5.06
C ASN A 98 -1.11 -2.21 -5.68
N PRO A 99 -1.49 -0.94 -5.42
CA PRO A 99 -2.73 -0.35 -5.94
C PRO A 99 -2.85 -0.38 -7.47
N ILE A 100 -1.73 -0.28 -8.20
CA ILE A 100 -1.71 -0.42 -9.67
C ILE A 100 -2.14 -1.83 -10.08
N LEU A 101 -1.66 -2.84 -9.34
CA LEU A 101 -1.96 -4.25 -9.60
C LEU A 101 -3.38 -4.63 -9.14
N ILE A 102 -3.89 -3.99 -8.09
CA ILE A 102 -5.31 -4.09 -7.72
C ILE A 102 -6.19 -3.55 -8.85
N GLY A 103 -5.87 -2.37 -9.38
CA GLY A 103 -6.60 -1.81 -10.52
C GLY A 103 -6.49 -2.68 -11.77
N THR A 104 -5.34 -3.30 -11.99
CA THR A 104 -5.19 -4.27 -13.06
C THR A 104 -6.05 -5.53 -12.83
N GLY A 105 -6.08 -6.04 -11.60
CA GLY A 105 -6.95 -7.15 -11.24
C GLY A 105 -8.43 -6.83 -11.43
N LEU A 106 -8.85 -5.60 -11.08
CA LEU A 106 -10.20 -5.11 -11.35
C LEU A 106 -10.51 -5.13 -12.85
N TRP A 107 -9.58 -4.67 -13.68
CA TRP A 107 -9.74 -4.73 -15.13
C TRP A 107 -9.88 -6.18 -15.64
N LEU A 108 -9.06 -7.11 -15.13
CA LEU A 108 -9.19 -8.54 -15.46
C LEU A 108 -10.57 -9.10 -15.12
N TRP A 109 -11.10 -8.77 -13.95
CA TRP A 109 -12.46 -9.17 -13.54
C TRP A 109 -13.54 -8.57 -14.43
N ILE A 110 -13.43 -7.29 -14.79
CA ILE A 110 -14.35 -6.65 -15.73
C ILE A 110 -14.30 -7.36 -17.09
N GLY A 111 -13.11 -7.69 -17.59
CA GLY A 111 -12.93 -8.46 -18.80
C GLY A 111 -13.56 -9.85 -18.71
N ALA A 112 -13.32 -10.58 -17.62
CA ALA A 112 -13.90 -11.90 -17.39
C ALA A 112 -15.43 -11.86 -17.44
N VAL A 113 -16.05 -10.85 -16.81
CA VAL A 113 -17.50 -10.64 -16.88
C VAL A 113 -17.94 -10.25 -18.30
N ALA A 114 -17.21 -9.37 -18.98
CA ALA A 114 -17.54 -8.88 -20.32
C ALA A 114 -17.55 -9.97 -21.41
N PHE A 115 -16.69 -10.98 -21.28
CA PHE A 115 -16.62 -12.10 -22.23
C PHE A 115 -17.50 -13.29 -21.83
N TRP A 116 -17.92 -13.36 -20.57
CA TRP A 116 -18.81 -14.42 -20.09
C TRP A 116 -20.29 -14.06 -20.19
N VAL A 117 -20.60 -12.80 -19.88
CA VAL A 117 -21.93 -12.24 -20.08
C VAL A 117 -21.88 -11.50 -21.41
N PRO A 118 -22.61 -11.94 -22.45
CA PRO A 118 -22.54 -11.38 -23.81
C PRO A 118 -23.21 -10.01 -23.88
N ILE A 119 -22.66 -9.02 -23.16
CA ILE A 119 -23.10 -7.64 -23.18
C ILE A 119 -22.32 -6.95 -24.30
N GLU A 120 -22.91 -6.86 -25.49
CA GLU A 120 -22.27 -6.30 -26.69
C GLU A 120 -21.63 -4.93 -26.44
N ALA A 121 -22.32 -4.06 -25.69
CA ALA A 121 -21.82 -2.74 -25.33
C ALA A 121 -20.52 -2.80 -24.52
N LEU A 122 -20.41 -3.77 -23.60
CA LEU A 122 -19.24 -3.92 -22.75
C LEU A 122 -18.07 -4.52 -23.53
N THR A 123 -18.32 -5.53 -24.37
CA THR A 123 -17.31 -6.11 -25.26
C THR A 123 -16.79 -5.09 -26.27
N ALA A 124 -17.68 -4.28 -26.87
CA ALA A 124 -17.30 -3.21 -27.80
C ALA A 124 -16.49 -2.11 -27.09
N LEU A 125 -16.87 -1.73 -25.88
CA LEU A 125 -16.09 -0.80 -25.07
C LEU A 125 -14.70 -1.37 -24.77
N TYR A 126 -14.63 -2.65 -24.39
CA TYR A 126 -13.37 -3.33 -24.05
C TYR A 126 -12.44 -3.41 -25.26
N ALA A 127 -12.98 -3.76 -26.43
CA ALA A 127 -12.24 -3.79 -27.69
C ALA A 127 -11.78 -2.39 -28.13
N ARG A 128 -12.53 -1.32 -27.79
CA ARG A 128 -12.19 0.06 -28.11
C ARG A 128 -11.05 0.61 -27.24
N ILE A 129 -11.07 0.31 -25.94
CA ILE A 129 -10.09 0.86 -24.98
C ILE A 129 -8.85 -0.03 -24.84
N GLN A 130 -8.95 -1.33 -25.10
CA GLN A 130 -7.86 -2.31 -25.02
C GLN A 130 -7.04 -2.14 -23.72
N ALA A 131 -5.71 -2.01 -23.84
CA ALA A 131 -4.80 -1.82 -22.70
C ALA A 131 -5.08 -0.54 -21.89
N ALA A 132 -5.70 0.48 -22.48
CA ALA A 132 -6.06 1.69 -21.75
C ALA A 132 -7.08 1.41 -20.64
N GLY A 133 -7.94 0.40 -20.81
CA GLY A 133 -8.89 -0.03 -19.79
C GLY A 133 -8.21 -0.43 -18.48
N LEU A 134 -7.04 -1.07 -18.56
CA LEU A 134 -6.22 -1.43 -17.39
C LEU A 134 -5.82 -0.18 -16.62
N PHE A 135 -5.32 0.84 -17.32
CA PHE A 135 -4.86 2.08 -16.70
C PHE A 135 -6.01 2.93 -16.16
N ILE A 136 -7.19 2.89 -16.81
CA ILE A 136 -8.41 3.52 -16.29
C ILE A 136 -8.81 2.88 -14.96
N CYS A 137 -8.78 1.55 -14.87
CA CYS A 137 -9.07 0.85 -13.60
C CYS A 137 -8.00 1.15 -12.54
N ALA A 138 -6.72 1.19 -12.92
CA ALA A 138 -5.63 1.61 -12.03
C ALA A 138 -5.77 3.06 -11.55
N LEU A 139 -6.27 3.96 -12.39
CA LEU A 139 -6.57 5.34 -12.03
C LEU A 139 -7.72 5.39 -11.03
N GLY A 140 -8.82 4.68 -11.29
CA GLY A 140 -9.96 4.59 -10.36
C GLY A 140 -9.56 4.06 -8.99
N VAL A 141 -8.82 2.95 -8.95
CA VAL A 141 -8.27 2.40 -7.70
C VAL A 141 -7.31 3.38 -7.04
N GLY A 142 -6.48 4.10 -7.82
CA GLY A 142 -5.58 5.11 -7.29
C GLY A 142 -6.29 6.29 -6.65
N ILE A 143 -7.38 6.77 -7.24
CA ILE A 143 -8.23 7.83 -6.67
C ILE A 143 -8.79 7.35 -5.33
N VAL A 144 -9.42 6.17 -5.32
CA VAL A 144 -9.98 5.59 -4.10
C VAL A 144 -8.89 5.39 -3.03
N ALA A 145 -7.74 4.84 -3.39
CA ALA A 145 -6.63 4.63 -2.46
C ALA A 145 -6.08 5.96 -1.92
N THR A 146 -6.01 7.01 -2.75
CA THR A 146 -5.54 8.34 -2.32
C THR A 146 -6.49 8.99 -1.31
N LEU A 147 -7.80 8.76 -1.48
CA LEU A 147 -8.83 9.35 -0.62
C LEU A 147 -9.07 8.53 0.66
N ALA A 148 -9.02 7.20 0.57
CA ALA A 148 -9.48 6.29 1.61
C ALA A 148 -8.36 5.53 2.35
N SER A 149 -7.10 5.60 1.91
CA SER A 149 -6.00 4.83 2.52
C SER A 149 -4.87 5.73 3.02
N ASP A 150 -4.36 5.42 4.21
CA ASP A 150 -3.15 6.04 4.78
C ASP A 150 -1.89 5.81 3.93
N ALA A 151 -1.89 4.76 3.10
CA ALA A 151 -0.79 4.45 2.20
C ALA A 151 -0.92 5.14 0.83
N GLY A 152 -2.08 5.75 0.54
CA GLY A 152 -2.36 6.40 -0.75
C GLY A 152 -2.24 5.48 -1.96
N TYR A 153 -2.20 6.06 -3.15
CA TYR A 153 -1.95 5.33 -4.40
C TYR A 153 -0.54 4.72 -4.45
N ILE A 154 0.40 5.28 -3.67
CA ILE A 154 1.74 4.74 -3.54
C ILE A 154 1.77 3.36 -2.86
N GLY A 155 0.80 3.05 -2.00
CA GLY A 155 0.73 1.76 -1.29
C GLY A 155 1.85 1.54 -0.27
N CYS A 156 2.49 2.61 0.20
CA CYS A 156 3.50 2.59 1.26
C CYS A 156 3.16 3.68 2.30
N PRO A 157 2.85 3.32 3.56
CA PRO A 157 2.58 4.31 4.59
C PRO A 157 3.85 5.07 4.95
N HIS A 158 3.68 6.35 5.25
CA HIS A 158 4.76 7.25 5.62
C HIS A 158 4.28 8.13 6.79
N PRO A 159 5.17 8.51 7.75
CA PRO A 159 4.79 9.38 8.87
C PRO A 159 4.19 10.73 8.43
N ASP A 160 4.74 11.31 7.35
CA ASP A 160 4.21 12.52 6.73
C ASP A 160 3.07 12.19 5.74
N ARG A 161 1.82 12.46 6.15
CA ARG A 161 0.62 12.34 5.31
C ARG A 161 0.60 13.31 4.12
N ALA A 162 1.21 14.50 4.25
CA ALA A 162 1.29 15.46 3.16
C ALA A 162 2.22 14.94 2.05
N TRP A 163 3.29 14.24 2.40
CA TRP A 163 4.13 13.53 1.43
C TRP A 163 3.36 12.42 0.71
N VAL A 164 2.60 11.58 1.42
CA VAL A 164 1.79 10.51 0.80
C VAL A 164 0.80 11.10 -0.20
N ARG A 165 0.10 12.18 0.18
CA ARG A 165 -0.88 12.84 -0.69
C ARG A 165 -0.24 13.45 -1.93
N ARG A 166 0.82 14.26 -1.78
CA ARG A 166 1.53 14.89 -2.91
C ARG A 166 2.07 13.84 -3.88
N THR A 167 2.66 12.78 -3.35
CA THR A 167 3.25 11.73 -4.18
C THR A 167 2.18 10.87 -4.84
N SER A 168 1.05 10.62 -4.16
CA SER A 168 -0.11 9.94 -4.76
C SER A 168 -0.74 10.79 -5.87
N LEU A 169 -0.87 12.11 -5.67
CA LEU A 169 -1.35 13.04 -6.70
C LEU A 169 -0.41 13.10 -7.91
N ALA A 170 0.90 13.13 -7.69
CA ALA A 170 1.88 13.06 -8.77
C ALA A 170 1.77 11.73 -9.55
N LEU A 171 1.61 10.61 -8.84
CA LEU A 171 1.42 9.30 -9.46
C LEU A 171 0.09 9.21 -10.21
N LEU A 172 -1.00 9.81 -9.70
CA LEU A 172 -2.27 9.93 -10.41
C LEU A 172 -2.13 10.76 -11.69
N GLY A 173 -1.43 11.89 -11.63
CA GLY A 173 -1.12 12.71 -12.80
C GLY A 173 -0.33 11.92 -13.86
N LEU A 174 0.65 11.13 -13.42
CA LEU A 174 1.36 10.20 -14.29
C LEU A 174 0.43 9.14 -14.89
N THR A 175 -0.47 8.56 -14.10
CA THR A 175 -1.45 7.58 -14.61
C THR A 175 -2.37 8.18 -15.66
N VAL A 176 -2.82 9.44 -15.50
CA VAL A 176 -3.58 10.14 -16.55
C VAL A 176 -2.76 10.28 -17.84
N GLY A 177 -1.48 10.65 -17.73
CA GLY A 177 -0.58 10.68 -18.88
C GLY A 177 -0.40 9.31 -19.55
N VAL A 178 -0.30 8.25 -18.74
CA VAL A 178 -0.21 6.86 -19.21
C VAL A 178 -1.51 6.40 -19.87
N VAL A 179 -2.69 6.78 -19.37
CA VAL A 179 -3.98 6.51 -20.03
C VAL A 179 -4.01 7.19 -21.40
N ALA A 180 -3.64 8.47 -21.48
CA ALA A 180 -3.59 9.21 -22.75
C ALA A 180 -2.61 8.59 -23.74
N TRP A 181 -1.41 8.20 -23.27
CA TRP A 181 -0.43 7.45 -24.07
C TRP A 181 -1.06 6.15 -24.58
N SER A 182 -1.62 5.33 -23.70
CA SER A 182 -2.19 4.03 -24.04
C SER A 182 -3.31 4.15 -25.08
N LEU A 183 -4.16 5.18 -24.99
CA LEU A 183 -5.19 5.46 -25.98
C LEU A 183 -4.61 5.88 -27.34
N TRP A 184 -3.52 6.64 -27.35
CA TRP A 184 -2.84 7.06 -28.57
C TRP A 184 -2.12 5.91 -29.27
N MET A 185 -1.46 5.04 -28.50
CA MET A 185 -0.68 3.90 -28.97
C MET A 185 -1.45 2.57 -28.97
N ARG A 186 -2.79 2.62 -28.94
CA ARG A 186 -3.64 1.42 -28.82
C ARG A 186 -3.37 0.36 -29.89
N HIS A 187 -2.88 0.77 -31.07
CA HIS A 187 -2.58 -0.13 -32.18
C HIS A 187 -1.33 -1.00 -31.95
N ASP A 188 -0.48 -0.68 -30.98
CA ASP A 188 0.69 -1.47 -30.61
C ASP A 188 0.57 -1.91 -29.14
N VAL A 189 0.39 -3.22 -28.92
CA VAL A 189 0.23 -3.81 -27.58
C VAL A 189 1.44 -3.52 -26.68
N ARG A 190 2.65 -3.46 -27.25
CA ARG A 190 3.89 -3.27 -26.48
C ARG A 190 4.04 -1.81 -26.07
N LEU A 191 3.83 -0.88 -26.99
CA LEU A 191 3.95 0.56 -26.75
C LEU A 191 2.74 1.16 -26.01
N GLY A 192 1.55 0.62 -26.23
CA GLY A 192 0.31 1.08 -25.61
C GLY A 192 -0.01 0.39 -24.28
N GLY A 193 0.52 -0.82 -24.04
CA GLY A 193 0.27 -1.59 -22.81
C GLY A 193 1.50 -1.81 -21.96
N GLY A 194 2.48 -2.56 -22.49
CA GLY A 194 3.65 -3.00 -21.72
C GLY A 194 4.51 -1.86 -21.19
N LEU A 195 4.92 -0.93 -22.06
CA LEU A 195 5.84 0.14 -21.69
C LEU A 195 5.23 1.16 -20.70
N PRO A 196 3.99 1.65 -20.88
CA PRO A 196 3.37 2.55 -19.90
C PRO A 196 3.17 1.88 -18.53
N PHE A 197 2.91 0.56 -18.51
CA PHE A 197 2.81 -0.21 -17.28
C PHE A 197 4.15 -0.29 -16.52
N ILE A 198 5.25 -0.47 -17.24
CA ILE A 198 6.61 -0.44 -16.67
C ILE A 198 6.88 0.95 -16.11
N VAL A 199 6.65 2.01 -16.89
CA VAL A 199 6.85 3.41 -16.46
C VAL A 199 6.12 3.69 -15.15
N LEU A 200 4.85 3.31 -15.05
CA LEU A 200 4.05 3.57 -13.87
C LEU A 200 4.55 2.81 -12.63
N ASN A 201 4.89 1.53 -12.77
CA ASN A 201 5.42 0.73 -11.66
C ASN A 201 6.83 1.18 -11.22
N VAL A 202 7.70 1.55 -12.18
CA VAL A 202 9.04 2.09 -11.89
C VAL A 202 8.93 3.44 -11.17
N ALA A 203 8.08 4.35 -11.66
CA ALA A 203 7.86 5.65 -11.01
C ALA A 203 7.39 5.47 -9.55
N ARG A 204 6.43 4.57 -9.33
CA ARG A 204 5.99 4.21 -7.97
C ARG A 204 7.12 3.67 -7.12
N ARG A 205 7.95 2.75 -7.64
CA ARG A 205 9.11 2.20 -6.90
C ARG A 205 10.16 3.25 -6.57
N ILE A 206 10.47 4.14 -7.49
CA ILE A 206 11.40 5.26 -7.27
C ILE A 206 10.87 6.16 -6.15
N ALA A 207 9.58 6.45 -6.16
CA ALA A 207 8.96 7.28 -5.13
C ALA A 207 9.02 6.62 -3.74
N ILE A 208 8.81 5.30 -3.66
CA ILE A 208 9.01 4.54 -2.41
C ILE A 208 10.47 4.55 -1.95
N ALA A 209 11.43 4.42 -2.89
CA ALA A 209 12.85 4.45 -2.56
C ALA A 209 13.28 5.83 -2.01
N ARG A 210 12.79 6.92 -2.59
CA ARG A 210 13.01 8.30 -2.10
C ARG A 210 12.42 8.57 -0.73
N ALA A 211 11.40 7.81 -0.31
CA ALA A 211 10.84 7.93 1.03
C ALA A 211 11.73 7.32 2.12
N ARG A 212 12.77 6.57 1.72
CA ARG A 212 13.71 5.88 2.63
C ARG A 212 15.08 6.55 2.72
N SER A 213 15.40 7.44 1.78
CA SER A 213 16.63 8.24 1.73
C SER A 213 16.45 9.53 2.51
#